data_AF-A0AB74C974-F1
#
_entry.id   AF-A0AB74C974-F1
#
_cell.length_a   1.000
_cell.length_b   1.000
_cell.length_c   1.000
_cell.angle_alpha   90.00
_cell.angle_beta   90.00
_cell.angle_gamma   90.00
#
_symmetry.space_group_name_H-M   'P 1'
#
loop_
_entity.id
_entity.type
_entity.pdbx_description
1 polymer ?
#
loop_
_entity_poly.entity_id
_entity_poly.type
_entity_poly.pdbx_seq_one_letter_code
_entity_poly.pdbx_strand_id
1 'polypeptide(L)'
;MVVIRYYGPDPGNHPDPKELSNIFRNLKSGPEAAFVLGCDGVLQASTIDHDILDSIGLPPRLIKAFLDRDTFDPQMEDMYRGVDGTKVPQEQCWKPD
;
A
#
# COMPACT_ATOMS: atom_id res chain seq x y z
N MET A 1 -21.93 12.33 -8.30
CA MET A 1 -20.76 11.57 -7.84
C MET A 1 -19.65 12.57 -7.58
N VAL A 2 -19.36 12.89 -6.30
CA VAL A 2 -18.36 13.89 -5.93
C VAL A 2 -17.01 13.17 -5.87
N VAL A 3 -16.10 13.48 -6.79
CA VAL A 3 -14.70 13.06 -6.70
C VAL A 3 -14.07 13.93 -5.62
N ILE A 4 -13.91 13.37 -4.42
CA ILE A 4 -13.19 14.04 -3.34
C ILE A 4 -11.71 14.02 -3.75
N ARG A 5 -11.15 15.19 -4.04
CA ARG A 5 -9.72 15.33 -4.37
C ARG A 5 -8.96 15.55 -3.07
N TYR A 6 -8.41 14.47 -2.51
CA TYR A 6 -7.61 14.53 -1.27
C TYR A 6 -6.23 15.16 -1.48
N TYR A 7 -5.82 15.36 -2.73
CA TYR A 7 -4.53 15.90 -3.11
C TYR A 7 -4.64 17.25 -3.81
N GLY A 8 -4.67 18.34 -3.03
CA GLY A 8 -4.40 19.71 -3.49
C GLY A 8 -5.09 20.16 -4.80
N PRO A 9 -4.60 21.25 -5.44
CA PRO A 9 -5.13 21.70 -6.72
C PRO A 9 -4.74 20.78 -7.89
N ASP A 10 -3.67 20.00 -7.76
CA ASP A 10 -3.19 19.05 -8.77
C ASP A 10 -3.02 17.63 -8.18
N PRO A 11 -4.08 16.81 -8.19
CA PRO A 11 -4.03 15.46 -7.64
C PRO A 11 -3.13 14.50 -8.43
N GLY A 12 -2.84 14.79 -9.71
CA GLY A 12 -1.96 13.98 -10.54
C GLY A 12 -0.47 14.19 -10.28
N ASN A 13 -0.08 15.34 -9.70
CA ASN A 13 1.30 15.70 -9.42
C ASN A 13 1.72 15.46 -7.96
N HIS A 14 0.84 14.89 -7.13
CA HIS A 14 1.16 14.64 -5.73
C HIS A 14 2.36 13.69 -5.57
N PRO A 15 3.33 13.98 -4.67
CA PRO A 15 4.51 13.15 -4.51
C PRO A 15 4.19 11.73 -4.00
N ASP A 16 3.18 11.58 -3.14
CA ASP A 16 2.87 10.26 -2.53
C ASP A 16 2.42 9.20 -3.56
N PRO A 17 1.46 9.45 -4.48
CA PRO A 17 1.14 8.50 -5.55
C PRO A 17 2.32 8.17 -6.47
N LYS A 18 3.23 9.12 -6.70
CA LYS A 18 4.44 8.91 -7.51
C LYS A 18 5.44 8.00 -6.81
N GLU A 19 5.68 8.24 -5.53
CA GLU A 19 6.53 7.39 -4.71
C GLU A 19 5.94 5.99 -4.59
N LEU A 20 4.64 5.89 -4.32
CA LEU A 20 3.94 4.62 -4.26
C LEU A 20 4.05 3.84 -5.58
N SER A 21 3.89 4.51 -6.72
CA SER A 21 4.11 3.92 -8.04
C SER A 21 5.55 3.44 -8.25
N ASN A 22 6.53 4.17 -7.71
CA ASN A 22 7.93 3.74 -7.73
C ASN A 22 8.15 2.49 -6.87
N ILE A 23 7.52 2.40 -5.70
CA ILE A 23 7.58 1.21 -4.83
C ILE A 23 7.03 -0.01 -5.57
N PHE A 24 5.86 0.08 -6.20
CA PHE A 24 5.29 -1.02 -7.00
C PHE A 24 6.24 -1.52 -8.10
N ARG A 25 6.98 -0.61 -8.75
CA ARG A 25 7.93 -0.97 -9.82
C ARG A 25 9.21 -1.62 -9.31
N ASN A 26 9.59 -1.38 -8.05
CA ASN A 26 10.84 -1.87 -7.47
C ASN A 26 10.64 -3.10 -6.57
N LEU A 27 9.42 -3.36 -6.09
CA LEU A 27 9.07 -4.61 -5.42
C LEU A 27 9.36 -5.77 -6.38
N LYS A 28 10.01 -6.82 -5.87
CA LYS A 28 10.25 -8.02 -6.68
C LYS A 28 8.92 -8.75 -6.92
N SER A 29 8.37 -8.55 -8.09
CA SER A 29 7.13 -9.18 -8.53
C SER A 29 7.36 -10.07 -9.75
N GLY A 30 6.76 -11.26 -9.74
CA GLY A 30 6.61 -12.07 -10.96
C GLY A 30 5.56 -11.46 -11.91
N PRO A 31 5.49 -11.93 -13.17
CA PRO A 31 4.51 -11.44 -14.15
C PRO A 31 3.04 -11.64 -13.73
N GLU A 32 2.78 -12.57 -12.81
CA GLU A 32 1.45 -12.90 -12.27
C GLU A 32 1.30 -12.54 -10.79
N ALA A 33 2.20 -11.70 -10.24
CA ALA A 33 2.13 -11.33 -8.84
C ALA A 33 0.98 -10.36 -8.57
N ALA A 34 0.25 -10.63 -7.48
CA ALA A 34 -0.71 -9.70 -6.91
C ALA A 34 -0.01 -8.82 -5.86
N PHE A 35 -0.50 -7.60 -5.68
CA PHE A 35 -0.05 -6.73 -4.60
C PHE A 35 -1.16 -6.55 -3.57
N VAL A 36 -0.86 -6.82 -2.31
CA VAL A 36 -1.82 -6.79 -1.20
C VAL A 36 -1.25 -5.93 -0.08
N LEU A 37 -2.07 -5.02 0.44
CA LEU A 37 -1.74 -4.27 1.65
C LEU A 37 -2.28 -5.04 2.86
N GLY A 38 -1.39 -5.48 3.75
CA GLY A 38 -1.77 -6.10 5.03
C GLY A 38 -2.27 -5.07 6.03
N CYS A 39 -3.06 -5.51 7.02
CA CYS A 39 -3.64 -4.66 8.07
C CYS A 39 -2.57 -3.92 8.90
N ASP A 40 -1.37 -4.49 8.95
CA ASP A 40 -0.15 -3.97 9.58
C ASP A 40 0.54 -2.87 8.76
N GLY A 41 0.07 -2.58 7.54
CA GLY A 41 0.60 -1.53 6.67
C GLY A 41 1.75 -1.99 5.78
N VAL A 42 2.05 -3.30 5.72
CA VAL A 42 3.03 -3.88 4.81
C VAL A 42 2.37 -4.19 3.47
N LEU A 43 2.94 -3.63 2.40
CA LEU A 43 2.61 -3.96 1.03
C LEU A 43 3.41 -5.20 0.62
N GLN A 44 2.71 -6.25 0.21
CA GLN A 44 3.28 -7.54 -0.16
C GLN A 44 3.01 -7.81 -1.65
N ALA A 45 4.03 -8.29 -2.35
CA ALA A 45 3.91 -8.89 -3.67
C ALA A 45 3.85 -10.41 -3.50
N SER A 46 2.72 -11.02 -3.88
CA SER A 46 2.49 -12.46 -3.70
C SER A 46 2.16 -13.15 -5.01
N THR A 47 2.57 -14.41 -5.15
CA THR A 47 2.14 -15.26 -6.28
C THR A 47 0.67 -15.67 -6.15
N ILE A 48 0.13 -16.31 -7.19
CA ILE A 48 -1.21 -16.93 -7.16
C ILE A 48 -1.31 -18.02 -6.07
N ASP A 49 -0.19 -18.65 -5.72
CA ASP A 49 -0.13 -19.67 -4.65
C ASP A 49 0.03 -19.06 -3.26
N HIS A 50 -0.15 -17.74 -3.11
CA HIS A 50 0.02 -16.98 -1.87
C HIS A 50 1.45 -16.97 -1.30
N ASP A 51 2.46 -17.41 -2.06
CA ASP A 51 3.87 -17.23 -1.69
C ASP A 51 4.29 -15.76 -1.78
N ILE A 52 4.89 -15.22 -0.72
CA ILE A 52 5.34 -13.82 -0.64
C ILE A 52 6.70 -13.68 -1.33
N LEU A 53 6.72 -12.98 -2.45
CA LEU A 53 7.92 -12.72 -3.25
C LEU A 53 8.74 -11.54 -2.75
N ASP A 54 8.05 -10.47 -2.36
CA ASP A 54 8.65 -9.24 -1.84
C ASP A 54 7.68 -8.53 -0.90
N SER A 55 8.19 -7.78 0.07
CA SER A 55 7.34 -7.03 0.99
C SER A 55 8.04 -5.76 1.50
N ILE A 56 7.25 -4.72 1.75
CA ILE A 56 7.75 -3.44 2.24
C ILE A 56 6.73 -2.77 3.15
N GLY A 57 7.20 -2.31 4.31
CA GLY A 57 6.40 -1.48 5.21
C GLY A 57 6.13 -0.10 4.61
N LEU A 58 4.86 0.28 4.46
CA LEU A 58 4.49 1.61 4.00
C LEU A 58 4.33 2.58 5.19
N PRO A 59 4.83 3.82 5.10
CA PRO A 59 4.51 4.85 6.08
C PRO A 59 3.04 5.28 5.94
N PRO A 60 2.44 5.90 6.98
CA PRO A 60 1.02 6.26 7.01
C PRO A 60 0.56 7.08 5.79
N ARG A 61 1.42 7.97 5.27
CA ARG A 61 1.13 8.78 4.07
C ARG A 61 0.97 7.94 2.80
N LEU A 62 1.73 6.85 2.66
CA LEU A 62 1.66 5.97 1.50
C LEU A 62 0.56 4.93 1.63
N ILE A 63 0.22 4.52 2.86
CA ILE A 63 -1.00 3.76 3.14
C ILE A 63 -2.22 4.57 2.69
N LYS A 64 -2.28 5.84 3.09
CA LYS A 64 -3.33 6.76 2.61
C LYS A 64 -3.34 6.87 1.09
N ALA A 65 -2.18 7.02 0.47
CA ALA A 65 -2.07 7.07 -0.99
C ALA A 65 -2.51 5.78 -1.69
N PHE A 66 -2.33 4.63 -1.05
CA PHE A 66 -2.83 3.35 -1.55
C PHE A 66 -4.37 3.31 -1.49
N LEU A 67 -4.97 3.67 -0.36
CA LEU A 67 -6.43 3.69 -0.19
C LEU A 67 -7.13 4.65 -1.14
N ASP A 68 -6.49 5.79 -1.45
CA ASP A 68 -7.03 6.81 -2.37
C ASP A 68 -7.05 6.36 -3.84
N ARG A 69 -6.42 5.24 -4.20
CA ARG A 69 -6.47 4.69 -5.57
C ARG A 69 -7.84 4.12 -5.92
N ASP A 70 -8.58 3.68 -4.90
CA ASP A 70 -9.91 3.11 -5.03
C ASP A 70 -10.98 4.07 -4.50
N THR A 71 -12.24 3.67 -4.60
CA THR A 71 -13.33 4.47 -4.03
C THR A 71 -13.15 4.55 -2.52
N PHE A 72 -13.26 5.75 -1.96
CA PHE A 72 -13.18 5.99 -0.52
C PHE A 72 -14.09 5.03 0.25
N ASP A 73 -13.48 4.28 1.18
CA ASP A 73 -14.17 3.37 2.08
C ASP A 73 -13.87 3.74 3.54
N PRO A 74 -14.88 4.15 4.33
CA PRO A 74 -14.66 4.62 5.69
C PRO A 74 -14.24 3.50 6.65
N GLN A 75 -14.56 2.24 6.37
CA GLN A 75 -14.15 1.11 7.21
C GLN A 75 -12.66 0.82 7.02
N MET A 76 -12.17 0.87 5.78
CA MET A 76 -10.75 0.79 5.47
C MET A 76 -9.98 1.96 6.11
N GLU A 77 -10.49 3.18 6.00
CA GLU A 77 -9.82 4.36 6.59
C GLU A 77 -9.71 4.29 8.11
N ASP A 78 -10.71 3.71 8.78
CA ASP A 78 -10.65 3.46 10.22
C ASP A 78 -9.67 2.32 10.56
N MET A 79 -9.72 1.23 9.80
CA MET A 79 -8.84 0.07 9.96
C MET A 79 -7.35 0.43 9.85
N TYR A 80 -7.00 1.34 8.93
CA TYR A 80 -5.62 1.78 8.72
C TYR A 80 -5.24 3.02 9.55
N ARG A 81 -6.14 3.52 10.41
CA ARG A 81 -5.88 4.72 11.22
C ARG A 81 -4.75 4.44 12.22
N GLY A 82 -3.66 5.21 12.08
CA GLY A 82 -2.50 5.10 12.97
C GLY A 82 -1.58 3.89 12.68
N VAL A 83 -1.89 3.12 11.63
CA VAL A 83 -1.03 2.04 11.13
C VAL A 83 0.21 2.63 10.47
N ASP A 84 1.36 2.03 10.76
CA ASP A 84 2.66 2.42 10.21
C ASP A 84 3.47 1.16 9.92
N GLY A 85 3.42 0.71 8.67
CA GLY A 85 4.11 -0.51 8.23
C GLY A 85 5.62 -0.43 8.36
N THR A 86 6.21 0.77 8.45
CA THR A 86 7.66 0.93 8.66
C THR A 86 8.12 0.48 10.04
N LYS A 87 7.18 0.32 10.98
CA LYS A 87 7.44 -0.21 12.33
C LYS A 87 7.37 -1.73 12.40
N VAL A 88 6.90 -2.40 11.34
CA VAL A 88 6.88 -3.86 11.27
C VAL A 88 8.31 -4.35 11.03
N PRO A 89 8.86 -5.22 11.88
CA PRO A 89 10.16 -5.84 11.65
C PRO A 89 10.18 -6.52 10.29
N GLN A 90 11.23 -6.26 9.50
CA GLN A 90 11.34 -6.79 8.14
C GLN A 90 11.20 -8.31 8.08
N GLU A 91 11.63 -9.05 9.12
CA GLU A 91 11.49 -10.51 9.21
C GLU A 91 10.03 -10.99 9.29
N GLN A 92 9.12 -10.17 9.84
CA GLN A 92 7.69 -10.47 9.93
C GLN A 92 6.94 -10.16 8.63
N CYS A 93 7.49 -9.31 7.77
CA CYS A 93 6.89 -8.99 6.48
C CYS A 93 6.80 -10.20 5.52
N TRP A 94 7.56 -11.27 5.78
CA TRP A 94 7.66 -12.49 4.95
C TRP A 94 6.95 -13.71 5.54
N LYS A 95 6.46 -13.59 6.78
CA LYS A 95 5.86 -14.70 7.52
C LYS A 95 4.58 -14.20 8.19
N PRO A 96 3.41 -14.35 7.54
CA PRO A 96 2.16 -14.24 8.28
C PRO A 96 2.15 -15.32 9.37
N ASP A 97 1.79 -14.93 10.60
CA ASP A 97 1.58 -15.86 11.73
C ASP A 97 0.35 -16.76 11.51
#